data_AF-A0A952B1Y1-F1
#
_entry.id   AF-A0A952B1Y1-F1
#
_cell.length_a   1.000
_cell.length_b   1.000
_cell.length_c   1.000
_cell.angle_alpha   90.00
_cell.angle_beta   90.00
_cell.angle_gamma   90.00
#
_symmetry.space_group_name_H-M   'P 1'
#
loop_
_entity.id
_entity.type
_entity.pdbx_description
1 polymer ?
#
loop_
_entity_poly.entity_id
_entity_poly.type
_entity_poly.pdbx_seq_one_letter_code
_entity_poly.pdbx_strand_id
1 'polypeptide(L)' 'MQIIAKCPACRSSWQLENSAADRRIKCRKCGKLFKVPKLEELPKATKMIKQAKGTIYVDETGKTYG' A
#
# COMPACT_ATOMS: atom_id res chain seq x y z
N MET A 1 -0.54 3.82 16.63
CA MET A 1 -0.53 2.84 15.51
C MET A 1 0.68 3.10 14.62
N GLN A 2 1.64 2.19 14.52
CA GLN A 2 2.83 2.44 13.71
C GLN A 2 2.52 2.31 12.20
N ILE A 3 2.92 3.28 11.39
CA ILE A 3 2.81 3.23 9.92
C ILE A 3 4.16 2.78 9.39
N ILE A 4 4.21 1.70 8.61
CA ILE A 4 5.43 1.31 7.90
C ILE A 4 5.36 1.93 6.50
N ALA A 5 6.21 2.93 6.25
CA ALA A 5 6.33 3.51 4.92
C ALA A 5 7.45 2.86 4.14
N LYS A 6 7.18 2.55 2.87
CA LYS A 6 8.17 2.05 1.91
C LYS A 6 8.42 3.11 0.86
N CYS A 7 9.68 3.51 0.69
CA CYS A 7 10.04 4.49 -0.33
C CYS A 7 9.82 3.91 -1.74
N PRO A 8 9.13 4.64 -2.64
CA PRO A 8 8.91 4.17 -4.02
C PRO A 8 10.18 4.15 -4.87
N ALA A 9 11.22 4.93 -4.51
CA ALA A 9 12.48 4.98 -5.25
C ALA A 9 13.48 3.90 -4.83
N CYS A 10 13.84 3.87 -3.54
CA CYS A 10 14.90 2.98 -3.05
C CYS A 10 14.37 1.71 -2.36
N ARG A 11 13.05 1.54 -2.25
CA ARG A 11 12.37 0.42 -1.58
C ARG A 11 12.69 0.24 -0.10
N SER A 12 13.45 1.16 0.50
CA SER A 12 13.71 1.17 1.95
C SER A 12 12.39 1.34 2.70
N SER A 13 12.19 0.51 3.72
CA SER A 13 11.07 0.59 4.64
C SER A 13 11.52 1.12 5.99
N TRP A 14 10.72 1.98 6.61
CA TRP A 14 10.94 2.42 7.99
C TRP A 14 9.62 2.75 8.67
N GLN A 15 9.65 2.76 10.00
CA GLN A 15 8.52 3.12 10.82
C GLN A 15 8.37 4.64 10.88
N LEU A 16 7.13 5.08 10.71
CA LEU A 16 6.69 6.44 10.88
C LEU A 16 5.72 6.52 12.05
N GLU A 17 5.80 7.64 12.77
CA GLU A 17 4.79 8.03 13.73
C GLU A 17 3.48 8.41 13.03
N ASN A 18 2.37 8.28 13.75
CA ASN A 18 1.04 8.68 13.26
C ASN A 18 0.99 10.13 12.76
N SER A 19 1.78 11.01 13.37
CA SER A 19 1.92 12.43 13.01
C SER A 19 2.52 12.67 11.61
N ALA A 20 3.08 11.65 10.97
CA ALA A 20 3.60 11.72 9.61
C ALA A 20 2.55 11.41 8.53
N ALA A 21 1.34 11.01 8.92
CA ALA A 21 0.22 10.83 7.98
C ALA A 21 -0.11 12.17 7.30
N ASP A 22 -0.42 12.14 5.99
CA ASP A 22 -0.66 13.30 5.10
C ASP A 22 0.53 14.25 4.89
N ARG A 23 1.70 13.97 5.47
CA ARG A 23 2.90 14.79 5.28
C ARG A 23 3.75 14.30 4.13
N ARG A 24 4.46 15.24 3.50
CA ARG A 24 5.57 14.92 2.60
C ARG A 24 6.80 14.65 3.45
N ILE A 25 7.31 13.44 3.36
CA ILE A 25 8.50 13.00 4.09
C ILE A 25 9.65 12.72 3.13
N LYS A 26 10.84 13.06 3.60
CA LYS A 26 12.09 12.78 2.90
C LYS A 26 12.54 11.37 3.23
N CYS A 27 12.86 10.58 2.22
CA CYS A 27 13.47 9.28 2.44
C CYS A 27 14.85 9.43 3.08
N ARG A 28 15.11 8.70 4.17
CA ARG A 28 16.41 8.70 4.87
C ARG A 28 17.55 8.10 4.05
N LYS A 29 17.25 7.25 3.05
CA LYS A 29 18.25 6.59 2.19
C LYS A 29 18.56 7.37 0.92
N CYS A 30 17.54 7.70 0.12
CA CYS A 30 17.74 8.34 -1.19
C CYS A 30 17.44 9.84 -1.21
N GLY A 31 16.96 10.40 -0.12
CA GLY A 31 16.59 11.82 -0.05
C GLY A 31 15.34 12.21 -0.83
N LYS A 32 14.69 11.28 -1.54
CA LYS A 32 13.49 11.57 -2.34
C LYS A 32 12.30 11.88 -1.44
N LEU A 33 11.59 12.96 -1.75
CA LEU A 33 10.35 13.35 -1.09
C LEU A 33 9.19 12.52 -1.66
N PHE A 34 8.36 11.96 -0.79
CA PHE A 34 7.11 11.30 -1.17
C PHE A 34 6.00 11.64 -0.18
N LYS A 35 4.76 11.59 -0.65
CA LYS A 35 3.58 11.87 0.16
C LYS A 35 3.18 10.58 0.89
N VAL A 36 2.95 10.66 2.20
CA VAL A 36 2.32 9.58 2.96
C VAL A 36 0.80 9.77 2.87
N PRO A 37 0.04 8.75 2.42
CA PRO A 37 -1.41 8.84 2.35
C PRO A 37 -2.02 9.02 3.74
N LYS A 38 -3.22 9.62 3.80
CA LYS A 38 -3.97 9.76 5.05
C LYS A 38 -4.31 8.39 5.62
N LEU A 39 -4.21 8.24 6.93
CA LEU A 39 -4.59 7.01 7.65
C LEU A 39 -6.04 6.59 7.35
N GLU A 40 -6.92 7.56 7.12
CA GLU A 40 -8.33 7.37 6.77
C GLU A 40 -8.55 6.81 5.36
N GLU A 41 -7.57 6.95 4.45
CA GLU A 41 -7.64 6.42 3.08
C GLU A 41 -7.05 5.00 2.96
N LEU A 42 -6.20 4.58 3.91
CA LEU A 42 -5.68 3.20 3.97
C LEU A 42 -6.77 2.11 3.97
N PRO A 43 -7.88 2.21 4.74
CA PRO A 43 -8.92 1.18 4.73
C PRO A 43 -9.62 1.02 3.36
N LYS A 44 -9.63 2.05 2.50
CA LYS A 44 -10.21 1.95 1.15
C LYS A 44 -9.36 1.06 0.24
N ALA A 45 -8.04 1.20 0.29
CA ALA A 45 -7.12 0.36 -0.48
C ALA A 45 -7.13 -1.10 0.00
N THR A 46 -7.22 -1.34 1.31
CA THR A 46 -7.29 -2.70 1.87
C THR A 46 -8.60 -3.41 1.51
N LYS A 47 -9.73 -2.68 1.43
CA LYS A 47 -11.01 -3.23 0.95
C LYS A 47 -10.93 -3.69 -0.51
N MET A 48 -10.28 -2.90 -1.38
CA MET A 48 -10.07 -3.25 -2.78
C MET A 48 -9.16 -4.48 -2.95
N ILE A 49 -8.08 -4.58 -2.17
CA ILE A 49 -7.19 -5.76 -2.20
C ILE A 49 -7.90 -7.01 -1.67
N LYS A 50 -8.78 -6.88 -0.66
CA LYS A 50 -9.63 -8.01 -0.21
C LYS A 50 -10.63 -8.44 -1.29
N GLN A 51 -11.23 -7.50 -2.02
CA GLN A 51 -12.15 -7.80 -3.12
C GLN A 51 -11.45 -8.46 -4.32
N ALA A 52 -10.16 -8.16 -4.57
CA ALA A 52 -9.38 -8.78 -5.64
C ALA A 52 -8.83 -10.18 -5.31
N LYS A 53 -8.95 -10.65 -4.05
CA LYS A 53 -8.58 -12.02 -3.64
C LYS A 53 -9.75 -13.02 -3.77
N GLY A 54 -10.59 -12.86 -4.79
CA GLY A 54 -11.54 -13.92 -5.15
C GLY A 54 -10.77 -15.11 -5.72
N THR A 55 -11.06 -16.33 -5.26
CA THR A 55 -10.53 -17.55 -5.89
C THR A 55 -11.22 -17.70 -7.23
N ILE A 56 -10.50 -17.41 -8.32
CA ILE A 56 -11.00 -17.62 -9.67
C ILE A 56 -10.77 -19.09 -10.03
N TYR A 57 -11.85 -19.85 -10.21
CA TYR A 57 -11.78 -21.21 -10.75
C TYR A 57 -11.79 -21.13 -12.28
N VAL A 58 -10.98 -21.95 -12.95
CA VAL A 58 -10.86 -21.96 -14.42
C VAL A 58 -11.03 -23.39 -14.90
N ASP A 59 -11.86 -23.61 -15.91
CA ASP A 59 -12.01 -24.92 -16.56
C ASP A 59 -11.12 -25.09 -17.81
N GLU A 60 -11.16 -26.28 -18.39
CA GLU A 60 -10.38 -26.68 -19.58
C GLU A 60 -10.72 -25.89 -20.85
N THR A 61 -11.87 -25.20 -20.88
CA THR A 61 -12.30 -24.34 -21.99
C THR A 61 -11.89 -22.87 -21.78
N GLY A 62 -11.20 -22.57 -20.68
CA GLY A 62 -10.78 -21.23 -20.30
C GLY A 62 -11.91 -20.39 -19.69
N LYS A 63 -13.03 -21.02 -19.30
CA LYS A 63 -14.14 -20.32 -18.67
C LYS A 63 -13.83 -20.09 -17.20
N THR A 64 -13.99 -18.84 -16.76
CA THR A 64 -13.69 -18.40 -15.40
C THR A 64 -14.95 -18.34 -14.54
N TYR A 65 -14.87 -18.84 -13.32
CA TYR A 65 -15.90 -18.83 -12.28
C TYR A 65 -15.36 -18.10 -11.04
N GLY A 66 -16.24 -17.40 -10.31
CA GLY A 66 -15.89 -16.61 -9.13
C GLY A 66 -16.59 -17.07 -7.86
#